data_AF-A0A7C3H2T3-F1
#
_entry.id   AF-A0A7C3H2T3-F1
#
_cell.length_a   1.000
_cell.length_b   1.000
_cell.length_c   1.000
_cell.angle_alpha   90.00
_cell.angle_beta   90.00
_cell.angle_gamma   90.00
#
_symmetry.space_group_name_H-M   'P 1'
#
loop_
_entity.id
_entity.type
_entity.pdbx_description
1 polymer ?
#
loop_
_entity_poly.entity_id
_entity_poly.type
_entity_poly.pdbx_seq_one_letter_code
_entity_poly.pdbx_strand_id
1 'polypeptide(L)'
;WIKGKYNYIFRKLNNLQIGDKIIIKATQKNGRSFEYTYTVYNKDVVLADDDKIFAINKNPTITLVTCWPLGTNWKRLIVKANLGNTINSN
;
A
#
# COMPACT_ATOMS: atom_id res chain seq x y z
N TRP A 1 -17.46 -14.49 7.71
CA TRP A 1 -16.73 -13.58 6.80
C TRP A 1 -17.72 -12.95 5.84
N ILE A 2 -17.84 -11.62 5.86
CA ILE A 2 -18.76 -10.90 4.97
C ILE A 2 -18.18 -10.96 3.55
N LYS A 3 -18.96 -11.50 2.59
CA LYS A 3 -18.69 -11.36 1.14
C LYS A 3 -18.83 -9.88 0.77
N GLY A 4 -17.81 -9.07 1.07
CA GLY A 4 -17.75 -7.67 0.67
C GLY A 4 -17.29 -7.57 -0.78
N LYS A 5 -17.85 -6.60 -1.52
CA LYS A 5 -17.46 -6.27 -2.91
C LYS A 5 -15.96 -5.88 -3.06
N TYR A 6 -15.21 -5.83 -1.97
CA TYR A 6 -13.83 -5.34 -1.90
C TYR A 6 -12.77 -6.43 -1.70
N ASN A 7 -13.17 -7.70 -1.55
CA ASN A 7 -12.27 -8.83 -1.29
C ASN A 7 -11.20 -9.03 -2.39
N TYR A 8 -11.38 -8.42 -3.56
CA TYR A 8 -10.51 -8.57 -4.72
C TYR A 8 -9.95 -7.26 -5.28
N ILE A 9 -10.17 -6.10 -4.62
CA ILE A 9 -9.65 -4.81 -5.12
C ILE A 9 -8.12 -4.88 -5.22
N PHE A 10 -7.46 -5.42 -4.19
CA PHE A 10 -6.00 -5.60 -4.17
C PHE A 10 -5.55 -6.99 -4.60
N ARG A 11 -6.34 -7.73 -5.40
CA ARG A 11 -5.93 -9.06 -5.89
C ARG A 11 -4.64 -9.01 -6.71
N LYS A 12 -4.42 -7.91 -7.44
CA LYS A 12 -3.23 -7.68 -8.28
C LYS A 12 -2.05 -7.10 -7.51
N LEU A 13 -2.18 -6.82 -6.21
CA LEU A 13 -1.09 -6.25 -5.41
C LEU A 13 0.15 -7.16 -5.41
N ASN A 14 -0.04 -8.48 -5.51
CA ASN A 14 1.04 -9.45 -5.62
C ASN A 14 1.90 -9.29 -6.87
N ASN A 15 1.38 -8.65 -7.92
CA ASN A 15 2.10 -8.44 -9.17
C ASN A 15 3.12 -7.31 -9.07
N LEU A 16 3.02 -6.44 -8.04
CA LEU A 16 4.00 -5.38 -7.84
C LEU A 16 5.39 -5.98 -7.59
N GLN A 17 6.39 -5.35 -8.18
CA GLN A 17 7.81 -5.67 -8.05
C GLN A 17 8.56 -4.52 -7.37
N ILE A 18 9.76 -4.82 -6.88
CA ILE A 18 10.66 -3.79 -6.37
C ILE A 18 10.98 -2.83 -7.53
N GLY A 19 10.90 -1.53 -7.26
CA GLY A 19 11.07 -0.47 -8.25
C GLY A 19 9.76 0.06 -8.85
N ASP A 20 8.64 -0.66 -8.73
CA ASP A 20 7.35 -0.16 -9.20
C ASP A 20 6.92 1.10 -8.45
N LYS A 21 6.12 1.94 -9.12
CA LYS A 21 5.63 3.21 -8.58
C LYS A 21 4.19 3.10 -8.07
N ILE A 22 3.95 3.65 -6.89
CA ILE A 22 2.62 3.87 -6.33
C ILE A 22 2.37 5.37 -6.30
N ILE A 23 1.33 5.82 -7.02
CA ILE A 23 0.98 7.24 -7.13
C ILE A 23 -0.28 7.51 -6.32
N ILE A 24 -0.21 8.44 -5.38
CA ILE A 24 -1.34 8.89 -4.57
C ILE A 24 -1.67 10.32 -4.92
N LYS A 25 -2.91 10.55 -5.34
CA LYS A 25 -3.47 11.89 -5.56
C LYS A 25 -4.41 12.22 -4.41
N ALA A 26 -4.12 13.32 -3.71
CA ALA A 26 -4.93 13.79 -2.59
C ALA A 26 -5.36 15.24 -2.84
N THR A 27 -6.66 15.48 -2.85
CA THR A 27 -7.24 16.83 -2.96
C THR A 27 -7.73 17.27 -1.59
N GLN A 28 -7.17 18.38 -1.11
CA GLN A 28 -7.57 19.01 0.15
C GLN A 28 -8.92 19.73 0.00
N LYS A 29 -9.59 20.00 1.13
CA LYS A 29 -10.88 20.73 1.15
C LYS A 29 -10.80 22.13 0.52
N ASN A 30 -9.61 22.75 0.52
CA ASN A 30 -9.36 24.06 -0.09
C ASN A 30 -9.11 23.98 -1.62
N GLY A 31 -9.28 22.80 -2.24
CA GLY A 31 -9.09 22.59 -3.67
C GLY A 31 -7.66 22.21 -4.08
N ARG A 32 -6.65 22.37 -3.21
CA ARG A 32 -5.26 22.04 -3.54
C ARG A 32 -5.07 20.55 -3.72
N SER A 33 -4.37 20.16 -4.78
CA SER A 33 -4.12 18.76 -5.10
C SER A 33 -2.64 18.43 -5.03
N PHE A 34 -2.32 17.33 -4.36
CA PHE A 34 -0.97 16.82 -4.21
C PHE A 34 -0.87 15.44 -4.85
N GLU A 35 0.19 15.22 -5.60
CA GLU A 35 0.57 13.91 -6.10
C GLU A 35 1.84 13.43 -5.40
N TYR A 36 1.76 12.27 -4.76
CA TYR A 36 2.89 11.62 -4.10
C TYR A 36 3.28 10.37 -4.88
N THR A 37 4.54 10.30 -5.31
CA THR A 37 5.10 9.12 -5.95
C THR A 37 5.97 8.36 -4.96
N TYR A 38 5.56 7.12 -4.67
CA TYR A 38 6.31 6.17 -3.85
C TYR A 38 6.93 5.09 -4.74
N THR A 39 8.11 4.60 -4.35
CA THR A 39 8.79 3.50 -5.05
C THR A 39 8.86 2.26 -4.15
N VAL A 40 8.36 1.14 -4.65
CA VAL A 40 8.34 -0.14 -3.94
C VAL A 40 9.77 -0.60 -3.63
N TYR A 41 10.03 -0.91 -2.36
CA TYR A 41 11.33 -1.41 -1.92
C TYR A 41 11.24 -2.78 -1.23
N ASN A 42 10.04 -3.23 -0.84
CA ASN A 42 9.85 -4.51 -0.18
C ASN A 42 8.47 -5.10 -0.50
N LYS A 43 8.43 -6.43 -0.65
CA LYS A 43 7.21 -7.24 -0.72
C LYS A 43 7.40 -8.49 0.13
N ASP A 44 6.49 -8.76 1.04
CA ASP A 44 6.59 -9.89 1.98
C ASP A 44 5.22 -10.49 2.33
N VAL A 45 5.22 -11.73 2.81
CA VAL A 45 4.02 -12.41 3.33
C VAL A 45 4.21 -12.68 4.82
N VAL A 46 3.39 -12.03 5.64
CA VAL A 46 3.49 -12.05 7.11
C VAL A 46 2.24 -12.67 7.75
N LEU A 47 2.30 -12.99 9.04
CA LEU A 47 1.12 -13.40 9.79
C LEU A 47 0.09 -12.26 9.90
N ALA A 48 -1.17 -12.60 10.15
CA ALA A 48 -2.26 -11.63 10.16
C ALA A 48 -2.13 -10.56 11.27
N ASP A 49 -1.42 -10.89 12.33
CA ASP A 49 -1.15 -10.13 13.55
C ASP A 49 0.31 -9.66 13.65
N ASP A 50 1.09 -9.75 12.57
CA ASP A 50 2.50 -9.36 12.57
C ASP A 50 2.67 -7.83 12.65
N ASP A 51 3.43 -7.36 13.65
CA ASP A 51 3.71 -5.94 13.88
C ASP A 51 4.41 -5.25 12.69
N LYS A 52 5.08 -6.00 11.82
CA LYS A 52 5.71 -5.47 10.59
C LYS A 52 4.74 -4.73 9.70
N ILE A 53 3.43 -5.02 9.78
CA ILE A 53 2.37 -4.35 9.02
C ILE A 53 2.31 -2.86 9.38
N PHE A 54 2.48 -2.51 10.66
CA PHE A 54 2.35 -1.15 11.19
C PHE A 54 3.66 -0.56 11.71
N ALA A 55 4.79 -1.25 11.50
CA ALA A 55 6.10 -0.78 11.93
C ALA A 55 6.40 0.65 11.43
N ILE A 56 6.75 1.53 12.37
CA ILE A 56 7.16 2.91 12.12
C ILE A 56 8.50 2.89 11.38
N ASN A 57 8.60 3.69 10.31
CA ASN A 57 9.82 3.83 9.52
C ASN A 57 10.39 5.24 9.72
N LYS A 58 11.73 5.38 9.65
CA LYS A 58 12.40 6.68 9.72
C LYS A 58 12.03 7.61 8.57
N ASN A 59 11.74 7.03 7.40
CA ASN A 59 11.36 7.75 6.20
C ASN A 59 9.84 7.65 5.96
N PRO A 60 9.22 8.61 5.25
CA PRO A 60 7.84 8.48 4.82
C PRO A 60 7.66 7.23 3.95
N THR A 61 6.88 6.28 4.46
CA THR A 61 6.64 4.98 3.85
C THR A 61 5.14 4.76 3.73
N ILE A 62 4.72 4.13 2.64
CA ILE A 62 3.40 3.53 2.52
C ILE A 62 3.52 2.01 2.58
N THR A 63 2.61 1.39 3.35
CA THR A 63 2.42 -0.07 3.38
C THR A 63 1.04 -0.39 2.81
N LEU A 64 0.99 -1.09 1.67
CA LEU A 64 -0.24 -1.64 1.12
C LEU A 64 -0.40 -3.08 1.62
N VAL A 65 -1.61 -3.45 2.05
CA VAL A 65 -1.88 -4.73 2.73
C VAL A 65 -3.09 -5.40 2.12
N THR A 66 -3.02 -6.72 1.89
CA THR A 66 -4.16 -7.55 1.50
C THR A 66 -4.11 -8.92 2.17
N CYS A 67 -5.25 -9.60 2.25
CA CYS A 67 -5.32 -10.98 2.73
C CYS A 67 -4.53 -11.93 1.81
N TRP A 68 -3.86 -12.92 2.40
CA TRP A 68 -3.10 -13.90 1.65
C TRP A 68 -3.21 -15.31 2.24
N PRO A 69 -3.42 -16.36 1.42
CA PRO A 69 -3.93 -16.29 0.04
C PRO A 69 -5.28 -15.57 -0.06
N LEU A 70 -5.65 -15.13 -1.27
CA LEU A 70 -6.90 -14.40 -1.49
C LEU A 70 -8.12 -15.20 -0.99
N GLY A 71 -9.02 -14.53 -0.28
CA GLY A 71 -10.22 -15.18 0.30
C GLY A 71 -9.98 -15.92 1.62
N THR A 72 -8.74 -15.97 2.11
CA THR A 72 -8.40 -16.46 3.46
C THR A 72 -8.12 -15.30 4.41
N ASN A 73 -7.88 -15.60 5.69
CA ASN A 73 -7.48 -14.62 6.69
C ASN A 73 -6.15 -14.95 7.37
N TRP A 74 -5.46 -16.00 6.91
CA TRP A 74 -4.33 -16.61 7.59
C TRP A 74 -3.10 -15.71 7.61
N LYS A 75 -2.81 -15.07 6.48
CA LYS A 75 -1.63 -14.23 6.30
C LYS A 75 -2.01 -12.91 5.65
N ARG A 76 -1.03 -12.02 5.56
CA ARG A 76 -1.11 -10.77 4.81
C ARG A 76 0.02 -10.70 3.81
N LEU A 77 -0.30 -10.31 2.59
CA LEU A 77 0.69 -9.81 1.65
C LEU A 77 0.87 -8.32 1.95
N ILE A 78 2.10 -7.90 2.20
CA ILE A 78 2.48 -6.52 2.41
C ILE A 78 3.39 -6.04 1.28
N VAL A 79 3.17 -4.82 0.80
CA VAL A 79 4.06 -4.12 -0.13
C VAL A 79 4.41 -2.79 0.50
N LYS A 80 5.71 -2.53 0.70
CA LYS A 80 6.22 -1.27 1.25
C LYS A 80 6.92 -0.45 0.19
N ALA A 81 6.64 0.85 0.19
CA ALA A 81 7.23 1.80 -0.73
C ALA A 81 7.64 3.10 -0.02
N ASN A 82 8.77 3.68 -0.41
CA ASN A 82 9.28 4.93 0.16
C ASN A 82 8.90 6.12 -0.71
N LEU A 83 8.60 7.27 -0.08
CA LEU A 83 8.30 8.50 -0.80
C LEU A 83 9.53 8.96 -1.58
N GLY A 84 9.38 9.15 -2.89
CA GLY A 84 10.43 9.65 -3.76
C GLY A 84 10.23 11.11 -4.15
N ASN A 85 9.06 11.44 -4.71
CA ASN A 85 8.76 12.77 -5.21
C ASN A 85 7.34 13.21 -4.81
N THR A 86 7.14 14.51 -4.62
CA THR A 86 5.85 15.14 -4.36
C THR A 86 5.63 16.30 -5.33
N ILE A 87 4.50 16.30 -6.05
CA ILE A 87 4.10 17.35 -6.98
C ILE A 87 2.90 18.07 -6.40
N ASN A 88 2.92 19.41 -6.40
CA ASN A 88 1.80 20.25 -6.01
C ASN A 88 1.17 20.84 -7.28
N SER A 89 -0.13 20.61 -7.46
CA SER A 89 -0.90 21.18 -8.56
C SER A 89 -1.90 22.19 -7.99
N ASN A 90 -1.77 23.45 -8.44
CA ASN A 90 -2.71 24.53 -8.15
C ASN A 90 -3.98 24.38 -8.98
#